data_AF-A0A349VIW1-F1
#
_entry.id   AF-A0A349VIW1-F1
#
_cell.length_a   1.000
_cell.length_b   1.000
_cell.length_c   1.000
_cell.angle_alpha   90.00
_cell.angle_beta   90.00
_cell.angle_gamma   90.00
#
_symmetry.space_group_name_H-M   'P 1'
#
loop_
_entity.id
_entity.type
_entity.pdbx_description
1 polymer ?
#
loop_
_entity_poly.entity_id
_entity_poly.type
_entity_poly.pdbx_seq_one_letter_code
_entity_poly.pdbx_strand_id
1 'polypeptide(L)'
;EPTNHLDAESVLWLEHYLAEYTGTVVAVTHDRYFLDNVAKWILEVDHGRGIPFEGNYSSWLEQKQARMALEEKQASARQKTLSKELEWIRMSPKARQAKSKARVAS
;
A
#
# COMPACT_ATOMS: atom_id res chain seq x y z
N GLU A 1 -7.73 11.05 33.76
CA GLU A 1 -6.51 11.77 34.17
C GLU A 1 -6.64 13.24 33.76
N PRO A 2 -6.33 14.21 34.62
CA PRO A 2 -6.53 15.65 34.33
C PRO A 2 -5.57 16.21 33.26
N THR A 3 -4.50 15.48 32.91
CA THR A 3 -3.53 15.85 31.86
C THR A 3 -4.12 15.76 30.45
N ASN A 4 -5.16 14.93 30.23
CA ASN A 4 -5.77 14.72 28.91
C ASN A 4 -6.67 15.88 28.46
N HIS A 5 -7.15 16.73 29.40
CA HIS A 5 -7.99 17.88 29.05
C HIS A 5 -7.18 19.08 28.55
N LEU A 6 -5.96 19.27 29.05
CA LEU A 6 -5.06 20.33 28.55
C LEU A 6 -4.58 20.05 27.13
N ASP A 7 -4.36 18.78 26.78
CA ASP A 7 -4.03 18.35 25.42
C ASP A 7 -5.21 18.59 24.46
N ALA A 8 -6.43 18.25 24.88
CA ALA A 8 -7.62 18.43 24.05
C ALA A 8 -7.93 19.89 23.71
N GLU A 9 -7.82 20.82 24.67
CA GLU A 9 -8.01 22.26 24.39
C GLU A 9 -6.90 22.81 23.50
N SER A 10 -5.65 22.36 23.71
CA SER A 10 -4.50 22.79 22.90
C SER A 10 -4.59 22.30 21.45
N VAL A 11 -5.03 21.05 21.24
CA VAL A 11 -5.27 20.48 19.91
C VAL A 11 -6.41 21.21 19.21
N LEU A 12 -7.51 21.50 19.90
CA LEU A 12 -8.65 22.23 19.32
C LEU A 12 -8.27 23.65 18.90
N TRP A 13 -7.49 24.36 19.73
CA TRP A 13 -6.96 25.68 19.37
C TRP A 13 -6.05 25.60 18.14
N LEU A 14 -5.15 24.60 18.10
CA LEU A 14 -4.23 24.41 16.99
C LEU A 14 -4.96 24.06 15.68
N GLU A 15 -6.00 23.24 15.76
CA GLU A 15 -6.87 22.89 14.63
C GLU A 15 -7.57 24.13 14.07
N HIS A 16 -8.18 24.95 14.92
CA HIS A 16 -8.78 26.23 14.52
C HIS A 16 -7.76 27.18 13.88
N TYR A 17 -6.60 27.34 14.52
CA TYR A 17 -5.53 28.19 14.03
C TYR A 17 -5.04 27.76 12.64
N LEU A 18 -4.84 26.45 12.44
CA LEU A 18 -4.42 25.88 11.16
C LEU A 18 -5.53 25.91 10.11
N ALA A 19 -6.81 25.89 10.51
CA ALA A 19 -7.94 26.02 9.61
C ALA A 19 -8.07 27.45 9.06
N GLU A 20 -7.79 28.47 9.88
CA GLU A 20 -7.82 29.88 9.49
C GLU A 20 -6.53 30.37 8.82
N TYR A 21 -5.44 29.61 8.95
CA TYR A 21 -4.17 29.94 8.31
C TYR A 21 -4.26 29.86 6.79
N THR A 22 -3.93 30.96 6.11
CA THR A 22 -4.03 31.09 4.65
C THR A 22 -2.82 30.55 3.88
N GLY A 23 -1.79 30.07 4.57
CA GLY A 23 -0.61 29.47 3.96
C GLY A 23 -0.63 27.94 3.92
N THR A 24 0.41 27.35 3.34
CA THR A 24 0.62 25.90 3.38
C THR A 24 1.45 25.54 4.61
N VAL A 25 0.93 24.64 5.45
CA VAL A 25 1.65 24.07 6.59
C VAL A 25 1.99 22.62 6.29
N VAL A 26 3.25 22.25 6.49
CA VAL A 26 3.71 20.87 6.41
C VAL A 26 4.12 20.46 7.81
N ALA A 27 3.38 19.51 8.38
CA ALA A 27 3.67 18.93 9.68
C ALA A 27 4.01 17.45 9.54
N VAL A 28 4.94 16.97 10.37
CA VAL A 28 5.30 15.55 10.47
C VAL A 28 5.03 15.13 11.91
N THR A 29 4.07 14.22 12.09
CA THR A 29 3.71 13.69 13.40
C THR A 29 3.30 12.23 13.31
N HIS A 30 3.36 11.53 14.44
CA HIS A 30 2.83 10.19 14.62
C HIS A 30 1.45 10.16 15.29
N ASP A 31 0.92 11.32 15.69
CA ASP A 31 -0.41 11.41 16.30
C ASP A 31 -1.52 11.27 15.25
N ARG A 32 -2.26 10.17 15.34
CA ARG A 32 -3.31 9.82 14.37
C ARG A 32 -4.55 10.70 14.52
N TYR A 33 -4.88 11.12 15.74
CA TYR A 33 -6.06 11.96 16.00
C TYR A 33 -5.82 13.38 15.49
N PHE A 34 -4.61 13.91 15.68
CA PHE A 34 -4.20 15.17 15.09
C PHE A 34 -4.28 15.15 13.55
N LEU A 35 -3.75 14.09 12.91
CA LEU A 35 -3.81 13.96 11.47
C LEU A 35 -5.25 13.78 10.95
N ASP A 36 -6.12 13.12 11.70
CA ASP A 36 -7.51 12.94 11.27
C ASP A 36 -8.31 14.25 11.31
N ASN A 37 -8.05 15.08 12.32
CA ASN A 37 -8.77 16.34 12.52
C ASN A 37 -8.22 17.49 11.66
N VAL A 38 -6.89 17.59 11.53
CA VAL A 38 -6.24 18.77 10.93
C VAL A 38 -5.81 18.52 9.47
N ALA A 39 -5.46 17.29 9.11
CA ALA A 39 -4.87 17.04 7.80
C ALA A 39 -5.94 17.05 6.70
N LYS A 40 -5.75 17.97 5.75
CA LYS A 40 -6.50 17.97 4.47
C LYS A 40 -5.83 17.09 3.41
N TRP A 41 -4.53 16.85 3.58
CA TRP A 41 -3.70 16.07 2.67
C TRP A 41 -2.73 15.20 3.48
N ILE A 42 -2.58 13.95 3.05
CA ILE A 42 -1.60 12.99 3.57
C ILE A 42 -0.56 12.73 2.48
N LEU A 43 0.71 12.95 2.78
CA LEU A 43 1.82 12.59 1.89
C LEU A 43 2.43 11.27 2.37
N GLU A 44 2.15 10.18 1.66
CA GLU A 44 2.82 8.91 1.91
C GLU A 44 4.16 8.87 1.19
N VAL A 45 5.23 8.51 1.89
CA VAL A 45 6.53 8.26 1.26
C VAL A 45 6.77 6.76 1.22
N ASP A 46 6.74 6.19 0.01
CA ASP A 46 6.93 4.77 -0.22
C ASP A 46 7.98 4.55 -1.32
N HIS A 47 9.00 3.72 -1.04
CA HIS A 47 10.11 3.41 -1.96
C HIS A 47 10.76 4.66 -2.61
N GLY A 48 10.90 5.75 -1.85
CA GLY A 48 11.48 7.01 -2.33
C GLY A 48 10.54 7.85 -3.21
N ARG A 49 9.26 7.51 -3.31
CA ARG A 49 8.23 8.28 -4.02
C ARG A 49 7.23 8.84 -3.03
N GLY A 50 6.90 10.12 -3.19
CA GLY A 50 5.79 10.76 -2.47
C GLY A 50 4.48 10.53 -3.21
N ILE A 51 3.53 9.90 -2.56
CA ILE A 51 2.17 9.68 -3.06
C ILE A 51 1.26 10.61 -2.25
N PRO A 52 0.82 11.74 -2.84
CA PRO A 52 -0.12 12.63 -2.18
C PRO A 52 -1.53 12.03 -2.19
N PHE A 53 -2.22 12.16 -1.06
CA PHE A 53 -3.59 11.76 -0.87
C PHE A 53 -4.38 12.94 -0.31
N GLU A 54 -5.51 13.24 -0.93
CA GLU A 54 -6.46 14.21 -0.41
C GLU A 54 -7.42 13.50 0.56
N GLY A 55 -7.56 14.07 1.76
CA GLY A 55 -8.39 13.53 2.83
C GLY A 55 -7.66 13.36 4.15
N ASN A 56 -8.42 12.91 5.13
CA ASN A 56 -7.93 12.67 6.49
C ASN A 56 -7.19 11.33 6.62
N TYR A 57 -6.59 11.10 7.79
CA TYR A 57 -5.83 9.89 8.09
C TYR A 57 -6.65 8.60 7.93
N SER A 58 -7.89 8.58 8.42
CA SER A 58 -8.75 7.39 8.34
C SER A 58 -9.05 6.99 6.90
N SER A 59 -9.45 7.96 6.07
CA SER A 59 -9.75 7.74 4.64
C SER A 59 -8.51 7.28 3.88
N TRP A 60 -7.35 7.85 4.20
CA TRP A 60 -6.06 7.41 3.64
C TRP A 60 -5.76 5.95 4.00
N LEU A 61 -5.99 5.55 5.25
CA LEU A 61 -5.72 4.19 5.72
C LEU A 61 -6.61 3.15 5.00
N GLU A 62 -7.89 3.45 4.81
CA GLU A 62 -8.82 2.58 4.07
C GLU A 62 -8.40 2.42 2.61
N GLN A 63 -8.08 3.52 1.93
CA GLN A 63 -7.58 3.48 0.54
C GLN A 63 -6.27 2.70 0.44
N LYS A 64 -5.36 2.90 1.39
CA LYS A 64 -4.09 2.18 1.45
C LYS A 64 -4.33 0.67 1.59
N GLN A 65 -5.23 0.25 2.47
CA GLN A 65 -5.57 -1.17 2.63
C GLN A 65 -6.19 -1.75 1.35
N ALA A 66 -7.13 -1.05 0.72
CA ALA A 66 -7.75 -1.50 -0.52
C ALA A 66 -6.72 -1.65 -1.65
N ARG A 67 -5.78 -0.70 -1.76
CA ARG A 67 -4.69 -0.74 -2.74
C ARG A 67 -3.77 -1.94 -2.49
N MET A 68 -3.30 -2.13 -1.24
CA MET A 68 -2.43 -3.26 -0.89
C MET A 68 -3.10 -4.61 -1.18
N ALA A 69 -4.40 -4.75 -0.89
CA ALA A 69 -5.14 -5.98 -1.18
C ALA A 69 -5.25 -6.26 -2.70
N LEU A 70 -5.41 -5.21 -3.52
CA LEU A 70 -5.43 -5.35 -4.96
C LEU A 70 -4.05 -5.74 -5.51
N GLU A 71 -2.99 -5.11 -5.01
CA GLU A 71 -1.60 -5.40 -5.37
C GLU A 71 -1.22 -6.85 -5.03
N GLU A 72 -1.59 -7.32 -3.84
CA GLU A 72 -1.36 -8.70 -3.40
C GLU A 72 -2.08 -9.70 -4.32
N LYS A 73 -3.34 -9.43 -4.66
CA LYS A 73 -4.13 -10.27 -5.57
C LYS A 73 -3.49 -10.35 -6.95
N GLN A 74 -3.01 -9.22 -7.49
CA GLN A 74 -2.32 -9.19 -8.78
C GLN A 74 -0.97 -9.92 -8.73
N ALA A 75 -0.19 -9.73 -7.67
CA ALA A 75 1.09 -10.42 -7.47
C ALA A 75 0.89 -11.94 -7.40
N SER A 76 -0.10 -12.41 -6.63
CA SER A 76 -0.46 -13.82 -6.53
C SER A 76 -0.89 -14.41 -7.87
N ALA A 77 -1.71 -13.68 -8.64
CA ALA A 77 -2.12 -14.12 -9.97
C ALA A 77 -0.93 -14.24 -10.94
N ARG A 78 -0.02 -13.26 -10.96
CA ARG A 78 1.20 -13.31 -11.76
C ARG A 78 2.08 -14.48 -11.37
N GLN A 79 2.27 -14.72 -10.07
CA GLN A 79 3.07 -15.84 -9.58
C GLN A 79 2.51 -17.20 -10.01
N LYS A 80 1.18 -17.38 -9.97
CA LYS A 80 0.51 -18.61 -10.43
C LYS A 80 0.65 -18.82 -11.94
N THR A 81 0.62 -17.75 -12.73
CA THR A 81 0.83 -17.84 -14.19
C THR A 81 2.26 -18.27 -14.48
N LEU A 82 3.24 -17.60 -13.86
CA LEU A 82 4.66 -17.93 -14.03
C LEU A 82 4.98 -19.37 -13.59
N SER A 83 4.39 -19.85 -12.49
CA SER A 83 4.60 -21.23 -12.03
C SER A 83 4.05 -22.25 -13.02
N LYS A 84 2.86 -22.00 -13.59
CA LYS A 84 2.26 -22.86 -14.61
C LYS A 84 3.08 -22.89 -15.90
N GLU A 85 3.56 -21.73 -16.36
CA GLU A 85 4.44 -21.65 -17.53
C GLU A 85 5.74 -22.42 -17.29
N LEU A 86 6.33 -22.28 -16.10
CA LEU A 86 7.56 -22.96 -15.72
C LEU A 86 7.36 -24.48 -15.61
N GLU A 87 6.22 -24.95 -15.10
CA GLU A 87 5.85 -26.37 -15.14
C GLU A 87 5.66 -26.88 -16.57
N TRP A 88 4.97 -26.13 -17.43
CA TRP A 88 4.78 -26.50 -18.83
C TRP A 88 6.11 -26.62 -19.58
N ILE A 89 7.02 -25.66 -19.38
CA ILE A 89 8.39 -25.70 -19.93
C ILE A 89 9.15 -26.91 -19.38
N ARG A 90 9.03 -27.24 -18.08
CA ARG A 90 9.69 -28.42 -17.49
C ARG A 90 9.15 -29.75 -18.02
N MET A 91 7.88 -29.83 -18.41
CA MET A 91 7.26 -31.04 -18.98
C MET A 91 7.62 -31.26 -20.46
N SER A 92 7.79 -30.20 -21.23
CA SER A 92 8.10 -30.24 -22.67
C SER A 92 9.38 -31.04 -23.06
N PRO A 93 10.53 -30.95 -22.36
CA PRO A 93 11.72 -31.71 -22.71
C PRO A 93 11.60 -33.22 -22.41
N LYS A 94 10.86 -33.63 -21.36
CA LYS A 94 10.60 -35.06 -21.07
C LYS A 94 9.75 -35.73 -22.17
N ALA A 95 8.81 -35.00 -22.77
CA ALA A 95 8.02 -35.51 -23.89
C ALA A 95 8.83 -35.71 -25.19
N ARG A 96 9.86 -34.88 -25.44
CA ARG A 96 10.77 -35.06 -26.59
C ARG A 96 11.72 -36.24 -26.40
N GLN A 97 12.25 -36.47 -25.20
CA GLN A 97 13.11 -37.64 -24.91
C GLN A 97 12.35 -38.97 -24.97
N ALA A 98 11.10 -39.02 -24.50
CA ALA A 98 10.27 -40.23 -24.57
C ALA A 98 10.00 -40.67 -26.01
N LYS A 99 9.74 -39.72 -26.93
CA LYS A 99 9.55 -40.03 -28.37
C LYS A 99 10.83 -40.45 -29.09
N SER A 100 12.00 -39.97 -28.66
CA SER A 100 13.28 -40.37 -29.26
C SER A 100 13.68 -41.81 -28.90
N LYS A 101 13.39 -42.29 -27.68
CA LYS A 101 13.74 -43.67 -27.28
C LYS A 101 12.87 -44.73 -27.95
N ALA A 102 11.61 -44.42 -28.27
CA ALA A 102 10.72 -45.36 -28.95
C ALA A 102 11.10 -45.65 -30.41
N ARG A 103 11.89 -44.76 -31.06
CA ARG A 103 12.29 -44.90 -32.47
C ARG A 103 13.58 -45.68 -32.71
N VAL A 104 14.37 -45.93 -31.65
CA VAL A 104 15.66 -46.66 -31.75
C VAL A 104 15.50 -48.15 -31.40
N ALA A 105 14.33 -48.55 -30.88
CA ALA A 105 14.02 -49.93 -30.52
C ALA A 105 13.17 -50.68 -31.58
N SER A 106 13.18 -50.22 -32.83
CA SER A 106 12.52 -50.87 -33.97
C SER A 106 13.53 -51.45 -34.95
#